data_AF-B9DLR3-F1
#
_entry.id   AF-B9DLR3-F1
#
_cell.length_a   1.000
_cell.length_b   1.000
_cell.length_c   1.000
_cell.angle_alpha   90.00
_cell.angle_beta   90.00
_cell.angle_gamma   90.00
#
_symmetry.space_group_name_H-M   'P 1'
#
loop_
_entity.id
_entity.type
_entity.pdbx_description
1 polymer ?
#
loop_
_entity_poly.entity_id
_entity_poly.type
_entity_poly.pdbx_seq_one_letter_code
_entity_poly.pdbx_strand_id
1 'polypeptide(L)'
;MEKRVGFGESFKLFWKNYVNFKGRATRPEYWFMTLWSFIIFLPFTFILLIGMSIMIAGGVNDSDGLIAIGALLYFGLIIIVTLIGLAMLLPSIALLFRRVHDTGRFC
;
A
#
# COMPACT_ATOMS: atom_id res chain seq x y z
N MET A 1 15.17 25.90 -0.70
CA MET A 1 15.69 25.08 -1.82
C MET A 1 14.91 23.78 -1.84
N GLU A 2 14.00 23.61 -2.80
CA GLU A 2 13.20 22.37 -2.93
C GLU A 2 14.13 21.29 -3.53
N LYS A 3 14.66 20.41 -2.69
CA LYS A 3 15.51 19.30 -3.14
C LYS A 3 14.62 18.37 -3.96
N ARG A 4 14.85 18.28 -5.28
CA ARG A 4 14.13 17.32 -6.12
C ARG A 4 14.52 15.91 -5.68
N VAL A 5 13.63 15.23 -4.97
CA VAL A 5 13.83 13.83 -4.61
C VAL A 5 13.71 12.93 -5.83
N GLY A 6 14.68 12.03 -6.02
CA GLY A 6 14.56 10.98 -7.03
C GLY A 6 13.60 9.87 -6.61
N PHE A 7 13.10 9.09 -7.58
CA PHE A 7 12.17 7.98 -7.36
C PHE A 7 12.64 7.00 -6.26
N GLY A 8 13.92 6.61 -6.26
CA GLY A 8 14.50 5.74 -5.23
C GLY A 8 14.84 6.46 -3.91
N GLU A 9 15.13 7.76 -3.95
CA GLU A 9 15.41 8.56 -2.75
C GLU A 9 14.12 8.73 -1.92
N SER A 10 12.97 8.86 -2.57
CA SER A 10 11.65 8.94 -1.92
C SER A 10 11.32 7.69 -1.10
N PHE A 11 11.66 6.49 -1.59
CA PHE A 11 11.44 5.24 -0.86
C PHE A 11 12.31 5.14 0.40
N LYS A 12 13.59 5.55 0.30
CA LYS A 12 14.47 5.62 1.48
C LYS A 12 13.98 6.66 2.49
N LEU A 13 13.52 7.81 2.01
CA LEU A 13 12.99 8.88 2.86
C LEU A 13 11.71 8.46 3.58
N PHE A 14 10.88 7.65 2.91
CA PHE A 14 9.64 7.10 3.44
C PHE A 14 9.88 6.22 4.66
N TRP A 15 10.79 5.25 4.56
CA TRP A 15 11.17 4.41 5.70
C TRP A 15 11.92 5.18 6.79
N LYS A 16 12.73 6.17 6.41
CA LYS A 16 13.48 7.01 7.37
C LYS A 16 12.56 7.93 8.19
N ASN A 17 11.47 8.42 7.60
CA ASN A 17 10.53 9.33 8.25
C ASN A 17 9.17 8.69 8.52
N TYR A 18 9.17 7.41 8.89
CA TYR A 18 7.96 6.60 9.09
C TYR A 18 6.98 7.16 10.14
N VAL A 19 7.48 7.78 11.21
CA VAL A 19 6.66 8.39 12.30
C VAL A 19 7.01 9.87 12.53
N ASN A 20 7.75 10.49 11.60
CA ASN A 20 8.17 11.88 11.79
C ASN A 20 7.10 12.85 11.26
N PHE A 21 6.27 13.40 12.13
CA PHE A 21 5.22 14.35 11.72
C PHE A 21 5.74 15.78 11.49
N LYS A 22 7.03 16.03 11.76
CA LYS A 22 7.64 17.36 11.60
C LYS A 22 8.36 17.47 10.25
N GLY A 23 8.18 18.61 9.58
CA GLY A 23 8.87 18.96 8.33
C GLY A 23 7.92 19.17 7.15
N ARG A 24 8.49 19.65 6.03
CA ARG A 24 7.78 19.91 4.78
C ARG A 24 7.89 18.72 3.85
N ALA A 25 6.78 18.24 3.31
CA ALA A 25 6.79 17.24 2.24
C ALA A 25 6.83 17.96 0.90
N THR A 26 7.76 17.59 0.02
CA THR A 26 7.77 18.17 -1.33
C THR A 26 6.67 17.53 -2.18
N ARG A 27 6.03 18.29 -3.09
CA ARG A 27 4.95 17.77 -3.93
C ARG A 27 5.32 16.48 -4.69
N PRO A 28 6.56 16.31 -5.20
CA PRO A 28 7.01 15.06 -5.85
C PRO A 28 7.08 13.85 -4.90
N GLU A 29 7.42 14.03 -3.62
CA GLU A 29 7.48 12.93 -2.64
C GLU A 29 6.12 12.24 -2.50
N TYR A 30 5.05 13.03 -2.46
CA TYR A 30 3.68 12.52 -2.36
C TYR A 30 3.31 11.67 -3.59
N TRP A 31 3.60 12.18 -4.79
CA TRP A 31 3.29 11.47 -6.03
C TRP A 31 4.14 10.22 -6.21
N PHE A 32 5.42 10.26 -5.87
CA PHE A 32 6.28 9.07 -5.92
C PHE A 32 5.85 8.02 -4.89
N MET A 33 5.41 8.40 -3.70
CA MET A 33 4.88 7.44 -2.73
C MET A 33 3.57 6.81 -3.18
N THR A 34 2.71 7.60 -3.82
CA THR A 34 1.47 7.10 -4.43
C THR A 34 1.80 6.09 -5.53
N LEU A 35 2.76 6.38 -6.42
CA LEU A 35 3.22 5.46 -7.46
C LEU A 35 3.83 4.18 -6.88
N TRP A 36 4.65 4.28 -5.82
CA TRP A 36 5.19 3.11 -5.13
C TRP A 36 4.10 2.24 -4.52
N SER A 37 3.07 2.85 -3.93
CA SER A 37 1.92 2.13 -3.41
C SER A 37 1.21 1.38 -4.54
N PHE A 38 0.99 2.03 -5.68
CA PHE A 38 0.42 1.36 -6.86
C PHE A 38 1.29 0.19 -7.34
N ILE A 39 2.60 0.37 -7.47
CA ILE A 39 3.51 -0.71 -7.93
C ILE A 39 3.50 -1.90 -6.97
N ILE A 40 3.38 -1.66 -5.66
CA ILE A 40 3.34 -2.74 -4.67
C ILE A 40 1.97 -3.41 -4.70
N PHE A 41 0.86 -2.66 -4.64
CA PHE A 41 -0.48 -3.27 -4.54
C PHE A 41 -0.96 -3.90 -5.85
N LEU A 42 -0.52 -3.43 -7.02
CA LEU A 42 -0.95 -3.93 -8.32
C LEU A 42 -0.70 -5.44 -8.53
N PRO A 43 0.49 -6.02 -8.28
CA PRO A 43 0.65 -7.47 -8.36
C PRO A 43 -0.21 -8.22 -7.33
N PHE A 44 -0.39 -7.67 -6.12
CA PHE A 44 -1.24 -8.30 -5.10
C PHE A 44 -2.71 -8.38 -5.55
N THR A 45 -3.23 -7.37 -6.25
CA THR A 45 -4.62 -7.42 -6.75
C THR A 45 -4.80 -8.48 -7.84
N PHE A 46 -3.84 -8.65 -8.73
CA PHE A 46 -3.87 -9.73 -9.73
C PHE A 46 -3.85 -11.12 -9.09
N ILE A 47 -3.01 -11.32 -8.08
CA ILE A 47 -2.94 -12.61 -7.37
C ILE A 47 -4.25 -12.89 -6.62
N LEU A 48 -4.86 -11.89 -5.99
CA LEU A 48 -6.17 -12.03 -5.34
C LEU A 48 -7.28 -12.37 -6.34
N LEU A 49 -7.26 -11.77 -7.53
CA LEU A 49 -8.20 -12.10 -8.62
C LEU A 49 -8.06 -13.57 -9.05
N ILE A 50 -6.83 -14.08 -9.15
CA ILE A 50 -6.56 -15.49 -9.47
C ILE A 50 -7.02 -16.42 -8.35
N GLY A 51 -6.77 -16.07 -7.08
CA GLY A 51 -7.27 -16.86 -5.95
C GLY A 51 -8.80 -16.95 -5.91
N MET A 52 -9.47 -15.84 -6.24
CA MET A 52 -10.92 -15.77 -6.32
C MET A 52 -11.49 -16.56 -7.52
N SER A 53 -10.82 -16.54 -8.68
CA SER A 53 -11.26 -17.34 -9.83
C SER A 53 -11.14 -18.84 -9.59
N ILE A 54 -10.08 -19.29 -8.88
CA ILE A 54 -9.91 -20.69 -8.47
C ILE A 54 -11.02 -21.11 -7.50
N MET A 55 -11.40 -20.24 -6.55
CA MET A 55 -12.52 -20.48 -5.65
C MET A 55 -13.85 -20.70 -6.39
N ILE A 56 -14.15 -19.82 -7.33
CA ILE A 56 -15.37 -19.88 -8.14
C ILE A 56 -15.37 -21.16 -8.99
N ALA A 57 -14.24 -21.48 -9.63
CA ALA A 57 -14.10 -22.71 -10.39
C ALA A 57 -14.27 -23.96 -9.52
N GLY A 58 -13.74 -23.95 -8.29
CA GLY A 58 -13.92 -25.05 -7.35
C GLY A 58 -15.38 -25.29 -6.96
N GLY A 59 -16.12 -24.19 -6.76
CA GLY A 59 -17.56 -24.21 -6.46
C GLY A 59 -18.45 -24.68 -7.61
N VAL A 60 -18.01 -24.49 -8.87
CA VAL A 60 -18.75 -24.99 -10.05
C VAL A 60 -18.53 -26.49 -10.27
N ASN A 61 -17.40 -27.05 -9.82
CA ASN A 61 -17.04 -28.44 -10.05
C ASN A 61 -17.33 -29.37 -8.85
N ASP A 62 -18.05 -28.89 -7.81
CA ASP A 62 -18.30 -29.60 -6.54
C ASP A 62 -17.03 -30.26 -5.96
N SER A 63 -15.90 -29.58 -6.14
CA SER A 63 -14.59 -30.08 -5.76
C SER A 63 -14.13 -29.39 -4.48
N ASP A 64 -14.48 -29.97 -3.34
CA ASP A 64 -14.15 -29.44 -2.01
C ASP A 64 -12.66 -29.10 -1.86
N GLY A 65 -11.78 -29.89 -2.48
CA GLY A 65 -10.33 -29.67 -2.47
C GLY A 65 -9.90 -28.39 -3.19
N LEU A 66 -10.55 -28.04 -4.32
CA LEU A 66 -10.18 -26.86 -5.10
C LEU A 66 -10.67 -25.57 -4.42
N ILE A 67 -11.84 -25.64 -3.79
CA ILE A 67 -12.38 -24.58 -2.94
C ILE A 67 -11.46 -24.37 -1.72
N ALA A 68 -11.03 -25.44 -1.04
CA ALA A 68 -10.13 -25.30 0.11
C ALA A 68 -8.80 -24.61 -0.26
N ILE A 69 -8.20 -24.97 -1.41
CA ILE A 69 -6.95 -24.37 -1.90
C ILE A 69 -7.15 -22.90 -2.27
N GLY A 70 -8.23 -22.59 -3.01
CA GLY A 70 -8.56 -21.21 -3.37
C GLY A 70 -8.81 -20.33 -2.13
N ALA A 71 -9.46 -20.88 -1.10
CA ALA A 71 -9.81 -20.16 0.12
C ALA A 71 -8.55 -19.81 0.91
N LEU A 72 -7.66 -20.80 1.10
CA LEU A 72 -6.39 -20.61 1.80
C LEU A 72 -5.52 -19.56 1.11
N LEU A 73 -5.41 -19.60 -0.22
CA LEU A 73 -4.68 -18.59 -0.97
C LEU A 73 -5.30 -17.20 -0.83
N TYR A 74 -6.62 -17.09 -1.01
CA TYR A 74 -7.32 -15.80 -0.98
C TYR A 74 -7.32 -15.15 0.41
N PHE A 75 -7.77 -15.88 1.44
CA PHE A 75 -7.81 -15.37 2.81
C PHE A 75 -6.41 -15.17 3.39
N GLY A 76 -5.46 -16.07 3.10
CA GLY A 76 -4.07 -15.93 3.54
C GLY A 76 -3.40 -14.68 2.96
N LEU A 77 -3.58 -14.43 1.66
CA LEU A 77 -3.06 -13.22 1.03
C LEU A 77 -3.77 -11.95 1.53
N ILE A 78 -5.08 -11.98 1.76
CA ILE A 78 -5.81 -10.84 2.32
C ILE A 78 -5.26 -10.41 3.67
N ILE A 79 -4.96 -11.36 4.55
CA ILE A 79 -4.42 -11.08 5.87
C ILE A 79 -3.05 -10.38 5.72
N ILE A 80 -2.18 -10.93 4.87
CA ILE A 80 -0.85 -10.35 4.61
C ILE A 80 -0.95 -8.95 4.01
N VAL A 81 -1.80 -8.75 3.00
CA VAL A 81 -1.99 -7.44 2.35
C VAL A 81 -2.55 -6.42 3.32
N THR A 82 -3.45 -6.83 4.21
CA THR A 82 -4.04 -5.95 5.22
C THR A 82 -3.01 -5.52 6.26
N LEU A 83 -2.14 -6.44 6.70
CA LEU A 83 -1.02 -6.11 7.60
C LEU A 83 -0.03 -5.13 6.95
N ILE A 84 0.29 -5.33 5.68
CA ILE A 84 1.15 -4.42 4.90
C ILE A 84 0.45 -3.06 4.72
N GLY A 85 -0.85 -3.05 4.42
CA GLY A 85 -1.66 -1.83 4.31
C GLY A 85 -1.71 -1.03 5.60
N LEU A 86 -1.84 -1.70 6.75
CA LEU A 86 -1.77 -1.08 8.08
C LEU A 86 -0.40 -0.44 8.34
N ALA A 87 0.69 -1.11 7.96
CA ALA A 87 2.03 -0.52 8.04
C ALA A 87 2.17 0.71 7.12
N MET A 88 1.58 0.69 5.93
CA MET A 88 1.59 1.86 5.03
C MET A 88 0.63 2.99 5.45
N LEU A 89 -0.30 2.73 6.38
CA LEU A 89 -1.32 3.68 6.84
C LEU A 89 -0.70 4.78 7.72
N LEU A 90 0.24 4.43 8.60
CA LEU A 90 0.96 5.39 9.45
C LEU A 90 1.70 6.47 8.63
N PRO A 91 2.54 6.14 7.65
CA PRO A 91 3.25 7.14 6.88
C PRO A 91 2.35 7.87 5.87
N SER A 92 1.22 7.29 5.41
CA SER A 92 0.25 8.03 4.58
C SER A 92 -0.44 9.14 5.38
N ILE A 93 -0.77 8.87 6.65
CA ILE A 93 -1.23 9.87 7.62
C ILE A 93 -0.13 10.90 7.88
N ALA A 94 1.12 10.47 8.09
CA ALA A 94 2.23 11.40 8.32
C ALA A 94 2.43 12.38 7.15
N LEU A 95 2.27 11.93 5.91
CA LEU A 95 2.32 12.80 4.71
C LEU A 95 1.14 13.78 4.65
N LEU A 96 -0.06 13.33 5.00
CA LEU A 96 -1.25 14.20 5.08
C LEU A 96 -1.07 15.31 6.12
N PHE A 97 -0.59 14.97 7.32
CA PHE A 97 -0.33 15.96 8.38
C PHE A 97 0.69 17.02 7.95
N ARG A 98 1.77 16.64 7.25
CA ARG A 98 2.73 17.62 6.70
C ARG A 98 2.09 18.56 5.68
N ARG A 99 1.20 18.06 4.83
CA ARG A 99 0.46 18.90 3.84
C ARG A 99 -0.54 19.85 4.51
N VAL A 100 -1.20 19.43 5.59
CA VAL A 100 -2.09 20.30 6.37
C VAL A 100 -1.28 21.42 7.04
N HIS A 101 -0.11 21.10 7.57
CA HIS A 101 0.81 22.10 8.12
C HIS A 101 1.25 23.15 7.07
N ASP A 102 1.37 22.73 5.81
CA ASP A 102 1.70 23.62 4.69
C ASP A 102 0.58 24.60 4.31
N THR A 103 -0.66 24.39 4.78
CA THR A 103 -1.80 25.30 4.50
C THR A 103 -1.92 26.44 5.52
N GLY A 104 -0.99 26.57 6.47
CA GLY A 104 -0.89 27.71 7.39
C GLY A 104 -1.97 27.78 8.45
N ARG A 105 -2.70 26.69 8.71
CA ARG A 105 -3.90 26.71 9.58
C ARG A 105 -3.64 26.40 11.06
N PHE A 106 -2.43 26.03 11.45
CA PHE A 106 -2.03 25.89 12.84
C PHE A 106 -0.60 26.41 13.00
N CYS A 107 -0.49 27.60 13.60
CA CYS A 107 0.73 28.17 14.15
C CYS A 107 1.02 27.54 15.53
#